data_AF-A0A2M4AW04-F1
#
_entry.id   AF-A0A2M4AW04-F1
#
_cell.length_a   1.000
_cell.length_b   1.000
_cell.length_c   1.000
_cell.angle_alpha   90.00
_cell.angle_beta   90.00
_cell.angle_gamma   90.00
#
_symmetry.space_group_name_H-M   'P 1'
#
loop_
_entity.id
_entity.type
_entity.pdbx_description
1 polymer ?
#
loop_
_entity_poly.entity_id
_entity_poly.type
_entity_poly.pdbx_seq_one_letter_code
_entity_poly.pdbx_strand_id
1 'polypeptide(L)'
;KHAALLIVCIGGDKLGEGASKSALLRAFIDNATHALIGLIAAEIVLNGVKQHHLTKQEYFILLLEATIVSSFIDLDHFIEAKSIRLQDATNLERRPFLHNSSICVLILMLVTLFQRMDNNRLPAIAGTMALVAFGTHHVRDATRRGLWFKVPLLETS
;
A
#
# COMPACT_ATOMS: atom_id res chain seq x y z
N LYS A 1 -11.91 -11.25 10.44
CA LYS A 1 -11.18 -10.25 9.61
C LYS A 1 -9.90 -9.80 10.31
N HIS A 2 -9.94 -9.23 11.52
CA HIS A 2 -8.72 -8.91 12.30
C HIS A 2 -7.78 -10.12 12.52
N ALA A 3 -8.31 -11.29 12.91
CA ALA A 3 -7.50 -12.50 13.02
C ALA A 3 -6.87 -12.94 11.69
N ALA A 4 -7.59 -12.79 10.57
CA ALA A 4 -7.06 -13.11 9.24
C ALA A 4 -5.93 -12.14 8.86
N LEU A 5 -6.08 -10.84 9.17
CA LEU A 5 -5.02 -9.85 8.98
C LEU A 5 -3.74 -10.24 9.75
N LEU A 6 -3.89 -10.62 11.02
CA LEU A 6 -2.77 -11.06 11.85
C LEU A 6 -2.08 -12.31 11.30
N ILE A 7 -2.87 -13.30 10.84
CA ILE A 7 -2.35 -14.50 10.19
C ILE A 7 -1.58 -14.15 8.92
N VAL A 8 -2.09 -13.26 8.07
CA VAL A 8 -1.41 -12.83 6.85
C VAL A 8 -0.11 -12.09 7.17
N CYS A 9 -0.10 -11.20 8.15
CA CYS A 9 1.12 -10.50 8.56
C CYS A 9 2.21 -11.48 9.03
N ILE A 10 1.88 -12.35 10.00
CA ILE A 10 2.85 -13.31 10.56
C ILE A 10 3.27 -14.34 9.50
N GLY A 11 2.31 -14.84 8.72
CA GLY A 11 2.56 -15.80 7.66
C GLY A 11 3.47 -15.23 6.57
N GLY A 12 3.20 -14.00 6.11
CA GLY A 12 4.04 -13.31 5.14
C GLY A 12 5.47 -13.09 5.63
N ASP A 13 5.65 -12.72 6.90
CA ASP A 13 6.97 -12.56 7.50
C ASP A 13 7.73 -13.90 7.55
N LYS A 14 7.09 -14.96 8.02
CA LYS A 14 7.70 -16.29 8.13
C LYS A 14 8.03 -16.89 6.75
N LEU A 15 7.13 -16.73 5.78
CA LEU A 15 7.37 -17.15 4.40
C LEU A 15 8.50 -16.35 3.75
N GLY A 16 8.56 -15.04 3.98
CA GLY A 16 9.62 -14.17 3.48
C GLY A 16 11.00 -14.51 4.04
N GLU A 17 11.08 -14.80 5.35
CA GLU A 17 12.30 -15.30 6.01
C GLU A 17 12.78 -16.63 5.37
N GLY A 18 11.85 -17.58 5.18
CA GLY A 18 12.15 -18.89 4.57
C GLY A 18 12.58 -18.80 3.10
N ALA A 19 12.12 -17.77 2.38
CA ALA A 19 12.45 -17.54 0.97
C ALA A 19 13.75 -16.73 0.75
N SER A 20 14.52 -16.44 1.79
CA SER A 20 15.70 -15.56 1.75
C SER A 20 16.76 -15.92 0.70
N LYS A 21 16.87 -17.18 0.29
CA LYS A 21 17.81 -17.63 -0.76
C LYS A 21 17.42 -17.23 -2.18
N SER A 22 16.13 -17.01 -2.45
CA SER A 22 15.62 -16.64 -3.76
C SER A 22 15.02 -15.24 -3.70
N ALA A 23 15.75 -14.25 -4.23
CA ALA A 23 15.29 -12.87 -4.31
C ALA A 23 13.94 -12.78 -5.05
N LEU A 24 13.73 -13.64 -6.05
CA LEU A 24 12.48 -13.71 -6.78
C LEU A 24 11.32 -14.16 -5.91
N LEU A 25 11.47 -15.32 -5.26
CA LEU A 25 10.41 -15.86 -4.40
C LEU A 25 10.09 -14.89 -3.26
N ARG A 26 11.13 -14.29 -2.66
CA ARG A 26 10.97 -13.29 -1.61
C ARG A 26 10.19 -12.07 -2.09
N ALA A 27 10.55 -11.49 -3.23
CA ALA A 27 9.84 -10.34 -3.79
C ALA A 27 8.36 -10.65 -4.08
N PHE A 28 8.07 -11.84 -4.62
CA PHE A 28 6.69 -12.30 -4.83
C PHE A 28 5.92 -12.45 -3.52
N ILE A 29 6.52 -13.07 -2.49
CA ILE A 29 5.88 -13.24 -1.17
C ILE A 29 5.63 -11.89 -0.51
N ASP A 30 6.61 -10.97 -0.54
CA ASP A 30 6.47 -9.65 0.06
C ASP A 30 5.34 -8.87 -0.63
N ASN A 31 5.35 -8.77 -1.96
CA ASN A 31 4.29 -8.07 -2.72
C ASN A 31 2.90 -8.72 -2.52
N ALA A 32 2.80 -10.06 -2.57
CA ALA A 32 1.54 -10.75 -2.31
C ALA A 32 1.02 -10.50 -0.88
N THR A 33 1.93 -10.42 0.09
CA THR A 33 1.58 -10.07 1.48
C THR A 33 1.04 -8.64 1.57
N HIS A 34 1.69 -7.68 0.91
CA HIS A 34 1.19 -6.30 0.82
C HIS A 34 -0.22 -6.27 0.21
N ALA A 35 -0.43 -6.92 -0.94
CA ALA A 35 -1.73 -7.00 -1.60
C ALA A 35 -2.84 -7.57 -0.68
N LEU A 36 -2.55 -8.68 0.01
CA LEU A 36 -3.50 -9.33 0.93
C LEU A 36 -3.80 -8.49 2.17
N ILE A 37 -2.80 -7.81 2.74
CA ILE A 37 -3.00 -6.87 3.84
C ILE A 37 -3.90 -5.72 3.39
N GLY A 38 -3.61 -5.13 2.22
CA GLY A 38 -4.43 -4.06 1.63
C GLY A 38 -5.88 -4.50 1.45
N LEU A 39 -6.11 -5.70 0.90
CA LEU A 39 -7.44 -6.29 0.73
C LEU A 39 -8.19 -6.42 2.07
N ILE A 40 -7.58 -7.06 3.06
CA ILE A 40 -8.23 -7.35 4.35
C ILE A 40 -8.45 -6.07 5.15
N ALA A 41 -7.50 -5.14 5.13
CA ALA A 41 -7.62 -3.85 5.80
C ALA A 41 -8.74 -3.00 5.17
N ALA A 42 -8.80 -2.92 3.84
CA ALA A 42 -9.88 -2.27 3.13
C ALA A 42 -11.23 -2.92 3.45
N GLU A 43 -11.30 -4.24 3.53
CA GLU A 43 -12.50 -4.94 3.95
C GLU A 43 -12.92 -4.53 5.37
N ILE A 44 -12.01 -4.50 6.34
CA ILE A 44 -12.30 -4.06 7.71
C ILE A 44 -12.87 -2.64 7.72
N VAL A 45 -12.20 -1.70 7.04
CA VAL A 45 -12.63 -0.30 6.98
C VAL A 45 -13.99 -0.17 6.30
N LEU A 46 -14.19 -0.80 5.14
CA LEU A 46 -15.47 -0.72 4.41
C LEU A 46 -16.63 -1.36 5.18
N ASN A 47 -16.40 -2.37 6.03
CA ASN A 47 -17.46 -2.88 6.91
C ASN A 47 -17.83 -1.88 8.01
N GLY A 48 -16.84 -1.15 8.56
CA GLY A 48 -17.09 -0.10 9.55
C GLY A 48 -17.85 1.09 8.97
N VAL A 49 -17.79 1.28 7.65
CA VAL A 49 -18.50 2.33 6.90
C VAL A 49 -19.90 1.87 6.42
N LYS A 50 -20.25 0.58 6.51
CA LYS A 50 -21.45 0.02 5.84
C LYS A 50 -22.66 -0.11 6.78
N GLN A 51 -23.87 0.26 6.35
CA GLN A 51 -24.67 -0.55 5.41
C GLN A 51 -25.52 0.19 4.34
N HIS A 52 -25.60 1.52 4.26
CA HIS A 52 -26.64 2.19 3.44
C HIS A 52 -26.19 2.94 2.15
N HIS A 53 -24.90 2.99 1.80
CA HIS A 53 -24.42 3.95 0.78
C HIS A 53 -23.60 3.39 -0.40
N LEU A 54 -23.36 2.07 -0.48
CA LEU A 54 -22.57 1.47 -1.56
C LEU A 54 -23.29 0.28 -2.18
N THR A 55 -23.36 0.26 -3.50
CA THR A 55 -23.77 -0.91 -4.28
C THR A 55 -22.79 -2.06 -4.08
N LYS A 56 -23.23 -3.28 -4.41
CA LYS A 56 -22.35 -4.47 -4.39
C LYS A 56 -21.16 -4.29 -5.34
N GLN A 57 -21.38 -3.67 -6.51
CA GLN A 57 -20.34 -3.42 -7.51
C GLN A 57 -19.27 -2.44 -6.98
N GLU A 58 -19.67 -1.28 -6.46
CA GLU A 58 -18.74 -0.30 -5.88
C GLU A 58 -17.90 -0.91 -4.75
N TYR A 59 -18.51 -1.74 -3.90
CA TYR A 59 -17.77 -2.43 -2.84
C TYR A 59 -16.67 -3.34 -3.37
N PHE A 60 -16.96 -4.15 -4.40
CA PHE A 60 -15.93 -5.01 -5.00
C PHE A 60 -14.85 -4.19 -5.71
N ILE A 61 -15.23 -3.11 -6.38
CA ILE A 61 -14.27 -2.20 -7.03
C ILE A 61 -13.33 -1.58 -5.99
N LEU A 62 -13.85 -1.09 -4.86
CA LEU A 62 -13.05 -0.48 -3.79
C LEU A 62 -12.11 -1.48 -3.11
N LEU A 63 -12.53 -2.74 -2.94
CA LEU A 63 -11.64 -3.81 -2.46
C LEU A 63 -10.52 -4.12 -3.46
N LEU A 64 -10.86 -4.19 -4.74
CA LEU A 64 -9.90 -4.44 -5.81
C LEU A 64 -8.91 -3.29 -5.95
N GLU A 65 -9.38 -2.04 -5.86
CA GLU A 65 -8.57 -0.83 -5.82
C GLU A 65 -7.51 -0.93 -4.73
N ALA A 66 -7.91 -1.15 -3.47
CA ALA A 66 -6.96 -1.24 -2.36
C ALA A 66 -5.93 -2.36 -2.54
N THR A 67 -6.37 -3.51 -3.07
CA THR A 67 -5.50 -4.67 -3.35
C THR A 67 -4.47 -4.34 -4.43
N ILE A 68 -4.92 -3.79 -5.56
CA ILE A 68 -4.07 -3.44 -6.70
C ILE A 68 -3.11 -2.31 -6.32
N VAL A 69 -3.61 -1.23 -5.70
CA VAL A 69 -2.77 -0.11 -5.27
C VAL A 69 -1.70 -0.59 -4.29
N SER A 70 -2.07 -1.41 -3.29
CA SER A 70 -1.10 -1.91 -2.32
C SER A 70 0.00 -2.77 -2.95
N SER A 71 -0.30 -3.46 -4.06
CA SER A 71 0.65 -4.27 -4.82
C SER A 71 1.49 -3.42 -5.79
N PHE A 72 0.87 -2.41 -6.41
CA PHE A 72 1.50 -1.53 -7.39
C PHE A 72 2.53 -0.59 -6.78
N ILE A 73 2.47 -0.30 -5.48
CA ILE A 73 3.50 0.48 -4.80
C ILE A 73 4.89 -0.15 -5.03
N ASP A 74 5.01 -1.48 -4.91
CA ASP A 74 6.29 -2.20 -5.12
C ASP A 74 6.82 -2.12 -6.56
N LEU A 75 5.99 -1.74 -7.54
CA LEU A 75 6.46 -1.59 -8.92
C LEU A 75 7.35 -0.36 -9.09
N ASP A 76 7.34 0.58 -8.14
CA ASP A 76 8.25 1.73 -8.15
C ASP A 76 9.72 1.31 -8.06
N HIS A 77 10.02 0.14 -7.50
CA HIS A 77 11.37 -0.44 -7.49
C HIS A 77 11.93 -0.62 -8.91
N PHE A 78 11.10 -1.07 -9.86
CA PHE A 78 11.53 -1.25 -11.25
C PHE A 78 11.72 0.10 -11.96
N ILE A 79 10.88 1.09 -11.63
CA ILE A 79 10.98 2.46 -12.14
C ILE A 79 12.27 3.12 -11.63
N GLU A 80 12.53 2.99 -10.33
CA GLU A 80 13.71 3.54 -9.66
C GLU A 80 15.00 2.87 -10.16
N ALA A 81 14.96 1.56 -10.41
CA ALA A 81 16.07 0.81 -11.00
C ALA A 81 16.28 1.12 -12.48
N LYS A 82 15.31 1.75 -13.14
CA LYS A 82 15.26 1.95 -14.60
C LYS A 82 15.47 0.62 -15.35
N SER A 83 14.92 -0.46 -14.79
CA SER A 83 15.16 -1.82 -15.26
C SER A 83 13.97 -2.71 -14.92
N ILE A 84 13.65 -3.64 -15.82
CA ILE A 84 12.66 -4.71 -15.59
C ILE A 84 13.28 -5.94 -14.91
N ARG A 85 14.61 -5.93 -14.71
CA ARG A 85 15.32 -7.06 -14.09
C ARG A 85 15.10 -6.99 -12.59
N LEU A 86 14.58 -8.08 -12.04
CA LEU A 86 14.28 -8.17 -10.61
C LEU A 86 15.53 -8.01 -9.72
N GLN A 87 16.71 -8.40 -10.20
CA GLN A 87 17.95 -8.17 -9.47
C GLN A 87 18.23 -6.67 -9.29
N ASP A 88 17.96 -5.85 -10.30
CA ASP A 88 18.22 -4.41 -10.23
C ASP A 88 17.20 -3.73 -9.31
N ALA A 89 15.92 -4.11 -9.43
CA ALA A 89 14.82 -3.61 -8.61
C ALA A 89 14.96 -3.92 -7.10
N THR A 90 15.62 -5.04 -6.76
CA THR A 90 15.79 -5.48 -5.37
C THR A 90 17.10 -5.03 -4.72
N ASN A 91 18.05 -4.48 -5.49
CA ASN A 91 19.37 -4.04 -5.02
C ASN A 91 19.59 -2.52 -5.15
N LEU A 92 18.51 -1.74 -5.00
CA LEU A 92 18.59 -0.28 -5.04
C LEU A 92 19.38 0.30 -3.86
N GLU A 93 20.22 1.29 -4.14
CA GLU A 93 20.97 2.03 -3.11
C GLU A 93 20.08 3.01 -2.32
N ARG A 94 18.98 3.47 -2.94
CA ARG A 94 18.02 4.42 -2.36
C ARG A 94 16.61 3.85 -2.33
N ARG A 95 15.79 4.36 -1.42
CA ARG A 95 14.37 3.97 -1.37
C ARG A 95 13.61 4.54 -2.57
N PRO A 96 12.79 3.72 -3.23
CA PRO A 96 11.88 4.18 -4.28
C PRO A 96 10.88 5.23 -3.82
N PHE A 97 10.44 6.07 -4.74
CA PHE A 97 9.70 7.30 -4.42
C PHE A 97 8.29 7.07 -3.86
N LEU A 98 7.57 5.99 -4.21
CA LEU A 98 6.22 5.73 -3.67
C LEU A 98 6.27 5.36 -2.17
N HIS A 99 7.43 4.93 -1.68
CA HIS A 99 7.65 4.64 -0.26
C HIS A 99 7.87 5.91 0.60
N ASN A 100 7.82 7.11 0.00
CA ASN A 100 7.86 8.36 0.74
C ASN A 100 6.52 8.58 1.47
N SER A 101 6.54 8.50 2.80
CA SER A 101 5.35 8.57 3.67
C SER A 101 4.64 9.93 3.63
N SER A 102 5.26 10.96 3.05
CA SER A 102 4.58 12.20 2.66
C SER A 102 3.40 11.96 1.72
N ILE A 103 3.42 10.88 0.92
CA ILE A 103 2.31 10.50 0.03
C ILE A 103 1.05 10.17 0.82
N CYS A 104 1.16 9.43 1.94
CA CYS A 104 0.02 9.16 2.81
C CYS A 104 -0.62 10.45 3.33
N VAL A 105 0.20 11.43 3.72
CA VAL A 105 -0.26 12.75 4.18
C VAL A 105 -0.95 13.50 3.04
N LEU A 106 -0.38 13.48 1.83
CA LEU A 106 -0.98 14.10 0.65
C LEU A 106 -2.34 13.48 0.31
N ILE A 107 -2.45 12.15 0.29
CA ILE A 107 -3.72 11.46 0.04
C ILE A 107 -4.76 11.87 1.10
N LEU A 108 -4.39 11.91 2.38
CA LEU A 108 -5.29 12.33 3.45
C LEU A 108 -5.79 13.78 3.26
N MET A 109 -4.90 14.70 2.87
CA MET A 109 -5.28 16.08 2.57
C MET A 109 -6.26 16.15 1.38
N LEU A 110 -5.98 15.42 0.31
CA LEU A 110 -6.85 15.37 -0.87
C LEU A 110 -8.22 14.78 -0.55
N VAL A 111 -8.28 13.68 0.19
CA VAL A 111 -9.54 13.08 0.65
C VAL A 111 -10.35 14.09 1.46
N THR A 112 -9.72 14.78 2.40
CA THR A 112 -10.40 15.78 3.26
C THR A 112 -10.90 16.96 2.43
N LEU A 113 -10.13 17.40 1.43
CA LEU A 113 -10.52 18.46 0.51
C LEU A 113 -11.71 18.04 -0.35
N PHE A 114 -11.66 16.86 -0.97
CA PHE A 114 -12.75 16.35 -1.82
C PHE A 114 -14.05 16.15 -1.03
N GLN A 115 -13.98 15.67 0.22
CA GLN A 115 -15.15 15.56 1.09
C GLN A 115 -15.84 16.91 1.37
N ARG A 116 -15.09 18.02 1.31
CA ARG A 116 -15.64 19.37 1.52
C ARG A 116 -16.16 20.01 0.24
N MET A 117 -15.63 19.63 -0.92
CA MET A 117 -15.97 20.21 -2.21
C MET A 117 -17.15 19.52 -2.90
N ASP A 118 -17.36 18.23 -2.66
CA ASP A 118 -18.37 17.42 -3.32
C ASP A 118 -19.24 16.68 -2.30
N ASN A 119 -20.54 16.64 -2.55
CA ASN A 119 -21.50 15.83 -1.78
C ASN A 119 -21.43 14.34 -2.17
N ASN A 120 -20.87 14.01 -3.34
CA ASN A 120 -20.59 12.64 -3.72
C ASN A 120 -19.47 12.06 -2.84
N ARG A 121 -19.81 11.06 -2.03
CA ARG A 121 -18.88 10.42 -1.10
C ARG A 121 -17.96 9.40 -1.77
N LEU A 122 -18.27 8.94 -2.99
CA LEU A 122 -17.53 7.86 -3.63
C LEU A 122 -16.03 8.21 -3.86
N PRO A 123 -15.65 9.39 -4.39
CA PRO A 123 -14.24 9.76 -4.53
C PRO A 123 -13.50 9.81 -3.19
N ALA A 124 -14.17 10.30 -2.14
CA ALA A 124 -13.61 10.33 -0.80
C ALA A 124 -13.39 8.93 -0.21
N ILE A 125 -14.32 8.00 -0.47
CA ILE A 125 -14.19 6.59 -0.06
C ILE A 125 -13.06 5.92 -0.84
N ALA A 126 -12.98 6.12 -2.15
CA ALA A 126 -11.88 5.62 -2.99
C ALA A 126 -10.52 6.15 -2.51
N GLY A 127 -10.39 7.47 -2.30
CA GLY A 127 -9.16 8.03 -1.73
C GLY A 127 -8.85 7.52 -0.32
N THR A 128 -9.87 7.17 0.48
CA THR A 128 -9.66 6.48 1.78
C THR A 128 -9.13 5.06 1.57
N MET A 129 -9.57 4.33 0.54
CA MET A 129 -9.02 3.02 0.18
C MET A 129 -7.57 3.11 -0.31
N ALA A 130 -7.25 4.14 -1.11
CA ALA A 130 -5.87 4.44 -1.47
C ALA A 130 -5.01 4.76 -0.23
N LEU A 131 -5.54 5.52 0.73
CA LEU A 131 -4.85 5.80 2.00
C LEU A 131 -4.63 4.52 2.82
N VAL A 132 -5.60 3.60 2.85
CA VAL A 132 -5.45 2.30 3.52
C VAL A 132 -4.37 1.46 2.83
N ALA A 133 -4.36 1.41 1.50
CA ALA A 133 -3.36 0.68 0.73
C ALA A 133 -1.94 1.22 1.00
N PHE A 134 -1.73 2.54 0.82
CA PHE A 134 -0.44 3.17 1.11
C PHE A 134 -0.05 3.06 2.59
N GLY A 135 -0.99 3.34 3.50
CA GLY A 135 -0.73 3.31 4.94
C GLY A 135 -0.31 1.93 5.42
N THR A 136 -1.02 0.87 5.02
CA THR A 136 -0.66 -0.50 5.42
C THR A 136 0.64 -0.96 4.78
N HIS A 137 0.87 -0.61 3.50
CA HIS A 137 2.12 -0.88 2.82
C HIS A 137 3.31 -0.22 3.54
N HIS A 138 3.20 1.07 3.86
CA HIS A 138 4.26 1.83 4.54
C HIS A 138 4.48 1.38 5.98
N VAL A 139 3.42 1.09 6.74
CA VAL A 139 3.56 0.58 8.12
C VAL A 139 4.29 -0.76 8.11
N ARG A 140 3.96 -1.66 7.17
CA ARG A 140 4.66 -2.94 7.02
C ARG A 140 6.13 -2.72 6.65
N ASP A 141 6.45 -1.91 5.64
CA ASP A 141 7.85 -1.64 5.28
C ASP A 141 8.63 -0.97 6.44
N ALA A 142 7.97 -0.08 7.18
CA ALA A 142 8.53 0.61 8.33
C ALA A 142 8.91 -0.32 9.48
N THR A 143 8.35 -1.53 9.59
CA THR A 143 8.80 -2.51 10.60
C THR A 143 10.27 -2.90 10.42
N ARG A 144 10.79 -2.84 9.20
CA ARG A 144 12.19 -3.21 8.88
C ARG A 144 13.11 -2.01 8.77
N ARG A 145 12.59 -0.88 8.29
CA ARG A 145 13.42 0.28 7.91
C ARG A 145 12.94 1.62 8.49
N GLY A 146 11.84 1.64 9.25
CA GLY A 146 11.18 2.88 9.70
C GLY A 146 10.43 3.62 8.59
N LEU A 147 9.51 4.52 9.00
CA LEU A 147 8.84 5.44 8.08
C LEU A 147 9.86 6.43 7.49
N TRP A 148 9.67 6.79 6.24
CA TRP A 148 10.60 7.66 5.51
C TRP A 148 9.87 8.87 4.94
N PHE A 149 10.39 10.07 5.19
CA PHE A 149 9.87 11.33 4.66
C PHE A 149 10.99 12.04 3.92
N LYS A 150 10.95 11.98 2.58
CA LYS A 150 11.88 12.74 1.75
C LYS A 150 11.28 14.12 1.46
N VAL A 151 11.99 15.17 1.84
CA VAL A 151 11.64 16.56 1.52
C VAL A 151 12.44 16.98 0.29
N PRO A 152 11.79 17.22 -0.87
CA PRO A 152 12.50 17.58 -2.11
C PRO A 152 13.30 18.89 -2.01
N LEU A 153 12.91 19.78 -1.09
CA LEU A 153 13.44 21.13 -0.96
C LEU A 153 14.76 21.23 -0.17
N LEU A 154 15.23 20.14 0.44
CA LEU A 154 16.47 20.14 1.24
C LEU A 154 17.66 19.49 0.53
N GLU A 155 17.48 18.93 -0.67
CA GLU A 155 18.59 18.43 -1.49
C GLU A 155 19.00 19.51 -2.50
N THR A 156 19.70 20.53 -1.99
CA THR A 156 20.58 21.39 -2.79
C THR A 156 22.03 21.12 -2.37
N SER A 157 22.62 20.06 -2.91
CA SER A 157 24.07 19.86 -3.03
C SER A 157 24.36 18.55 -3.76
#